data_AF-A0A927ZKA3-F1
#
_entry.id   AF-A0A927ZKA3-F1
#
_cell.length_a   1.000
_cell.length_b   1.000
_cell.length_c   1.000
_cell.angle_alpha   90.00
_cell.angle_beta   90.00
_cell.angle_gamma   90.00
#
_symmetry.space_group_name_H-M   'P 1'
#
loop_
_entity.id
_entity.type
_entity.pdbx_description
1 polymer ?
#
loop_
_entity_poly.entity_id
_entity_poly.type
_entity_poly.pdbx_seq_one_letter_code
_entity_poly.pdbx_strand_id
1 'polypeptide(L)' 'MRLDKYLKVSRIIKRRTVAKDVCENGRVSINGKV' A
#
# COMPACT_ATOMS: atom_id res chain seq x y z
N MET A 1 -11.21 -4.17 1.80
CA MET A 1 -9.95 -4.23 2.59
C MET A 1 -9.04 -3.12 2.06
N ARG A 2 -8.55 -2.19 2.90
CA ARG A 2 -7.75 -1.05 2.41
C ARG A 2 -6.35 -1.49 2.00
N LEU A 3 -5.83 -0.96 0.90
CA LEU A 3 -4.48 -1.26 0.38
C LEU A 3 -3.38 -0.93 1.39
N ASP A 4 -3.50 0.20 2.08
CA ASP A 4 -2.60 0.59 3.19
C ASP A 4 -2.55 -0.46 4.32
N LYS A 5 -3.70 -1.08 4.62
CA LYS A 5 -3.83 -2.10 5.66
C LYS A 5 -3.22 -3.41 5.19
N TYR A 6 -3.45 -3.77 3.92
CA TYR A 6 -2.89 -4.95 3.31
C TYR A 6 -1.36 -4.91 3.27
N LEU A 7 -0.77 -3.79 2.80
CA LEU A 7 0.68 -3.59 2.74
C LEU A 7 1.37 -3.74 4.10
N LYS A 8 0.70 -3.31 5.18
CA LYS A 8 1.19 -3.44 6.56
C LYS A 8 1.08 -4.88 7.07
N VAL A 9 -0.05 -5.53 6.84
CA VAL A 9 -0.30 -6.91 7.33
C VAL A 9 0.59 -7.91 6.60
N SER A 10 0.73 -7.77 5.29
CA SER A 10 1.63 -8.59 4.46
C SER A 10 3.11 -8.24 4.63
N ARG A 11 3.44 -7.30 5.54
CA ARG A 11 4.80 -6.84 5.86
C ARG A 11 5.62 -6.30 4.68
N ILE A 12 4.97 -5.89 3.59
CA ILE A 12 5.63 -5.22 2.46
C ILE A 12 6.10 -3.82 2.90
N ILE A 13 5.32 -3.14 3.74
CA ILE A 13 5.65 -1.82 4.28
C ILE A 13 5.51 -1.83 5.80
N LYS A 14 6.59 -1.45 6.52
CA LYS A 14 6.65 -1.46 8.00
C LYS A 14 5.65 -0.51 8.67
N ARG A 15 5.37 0.65 8.08
CA ARG A 15 4.53 1.70 8.68
C ARG A 15 3.32 2.00 7.80
N ARG A 16 2.16 2.15 8.43
CA ARG A 16 0.90 2.42 7.74
C ARG A 16 0.86 3.81 7.08
N THR A 17 1.54 4.79 7.64
CA THR A 17 1.70 6.13 7.07
C THR A 17 2.44 6.08 5.73
N VAL A 18 3.55 5.34 5.68
CA VAL A 18 4.31 5.10 4.44
C VAL A 18 3.45 4.34 3.44
N ALA A 19 2.69 3.33 3.87
CA ALA A 19 1.79 2.61 2.97
C ALA A 19 0.72 3.52 2.34
N LYS A 20 0.20 4.48 3.11
CA LYS A 20 -0.76 5.48 2.62
C LYS A 20 -0.11 6.42 1.60
N ASP A 21 1.09 6.91 1.91
CA ASP A 21 1.86 7.80 1.04
C ASP A 21 2.24 7.14 -0.29
N VAL A 22 2.60 5.86 -0.27
CA VAL A 22 2.93 5.09 -1.50
C VAL A 22 1.67 4.78 -2.32
N CYS A 23 0.51 4.61 -1.66
CA CYS A 23 -0.78 4.53 -2.36
C CYS A 23 -1.19 5.87 -2.99
N GLU A 24 -0.95 7.00 -2.33
CA GLU A 24 -1.22 8.34 -2.88
C GLU A 24 -0.24 8.71 -4.01
N ASN A 25 1.03 8.32 -3.88
CA ASN A 25 2.06 8.52 -4.91
C ASN A 25 1.93 7.57 -6.12
N GLY A 26 0.87 6.77 -6.22
CA GLY A 26 0.59 5.90 -7.37
C GLY A 26 1.63 4.81 -7.63
N ARG A 27 2.46 4.48 -6.62
CA ARG A 27 3.56 3.50 -6.73
C ARG A 27 3.13 2.06 -6.45
N VAL A 28 1.86 1.83 -6.07
CA VAL A 28 1.33 0.50 -5.81
C VAL A 28 0.20 0.20 -6.79
N SER A 29 0.47 -0.67 -7.76
CA SER A 29 -0.53 -1.24 -8.66
C SER A 29 -1.01 -2.57 -8.08
N ILE A 30 -2.30 -2.69 -7.77
CA ILE A 30 -2.89 -3.98 -7.38
C ILE A 30 -3.23 -4.72 -8.65
N ASN A 31 -2.58 -5.85 -8.91
CA ASN A 31 -2.96 -6.77 -9.97
C ASN A 31 -3.03 -6.11 -11.37
N GLY A 32 -2.17 -5.13 -11.64
CA GLY A 32 -2.12 -4.40 -12.91
C GLY A 32 -3.23 -3.34 -13.11
N LYS A 33 -4.10 -3.11 -12.12
CA LYS A 33 -4.97 -1.93 -12.09
C LYS A 33 -4.35 -0.86 -11.21
N VAL A 34 -4.07 0.29 -11.84
CA VAL A 34 -3.74 1.56 -11.19
C VAL A 34 -4.92 2.05 -10.34
#